data_AF-A0A9E2L8Q9-F1
#
_entry.id   AF-A0A9E2L8Q9-F1
#
_cell.length_a   1.000
_cell.length_b   1.000
_cell.length_c   1.000
_cell.angle_alpha   90.00
_cell.angle_beta   90.00
_cell.angle_gamma   90.00
#
_symmetry.space_group_name_H-M   'P 1'
#
loop_
_entity.id
_entity.type
_entity.pdbx_description
1 polymer ?
#
loop_
_entity_poly.entity_id
_entity_poly.type
_entity_poly.pdbx_seq_one_letter_code
_entity_poly.pdbx_strand_id
1 'polypeptide(L)'
;MFKRVVTKKISFDNEKYLSEQTKEILNRVKKFDNKLYLEFGGKICFDYHAARVLPGYDPNVKMRLLEKLKDYAEIVISVYAKDIEQGRVRGDYGITYDLATLKLIDDLKAWKLDVAAVVLTRFSNEPAALKFKRRLERLGIKVYKHVKIEGYPHDVEKIVSSDGYGRNDYIETKKPVVIVT
;
A
#
# COMPACT_ATOMS: atom_id res chain seq x y z
N MET A 1 -44.82 -20.99 7.06
CA MET A 1 -43.34 -20.93 7.14
C MET A 1 -42.91 -19.50 6.78
N PHE A 2 -42.81 -18.60 7.77
CA PHE A 2 -42.45 -17.20 7.52
C PHE A 2 -40.93 -17.08 7.42
N LYS A 3 -40.42 -16.74 6.22
CA LYS A 3 -39.03 -16.28 6.05
C LYS A 3 -38.91 -14.92 6.75
N ARG A 4 -38.26 -14.89 7.90
CA ARG A 4 -37.87 -13.67 8.59
C ARG A 4 -36.91 -12.91 7.69
N VAL A 5 -37.39 -11.87 7.01
CA VAL A 5 -36.52 -10.90 6.33
C VAL A 5 -35.79 -10.15 7.42
N VAL A 6 -34.59 -10.62 7.79
CA VAL A 6 -33.68 -9.86 8.65
C VAL A 6 -33.14 -8.73 7.78
N THR A 7 -33.78 -7.56 7.83
CA THR A 7 -33.19 -6.33 7.33
C THR A 7 -31.89 -6.13 8.11
N LYS A 8 -30.74 -6.37 7.45
CA LYS A 8 -29.42 -6.22 8.06
C LYS A 8 -29.29 -4.76 8.51
N LYS A 9 -29.38 -4.50 9.81
CA LYS A 9 -29.30 -3.16 10.39
C LYS A 9 -27.96 -2.55 9.98
N ILE A 10 -28.01 -1.49 9.17
CA ILE A 10 -26.81 -0.76 8.74
C ILE A 10 -26.26 -0.02 9.96
N SER A 11 -24.97 -0.18 10.20
CA SER A 11 -24.24 0.42 11.33
C SER A 11 -23.00 1.19 10.87
N PHE A 12 -22.59 1.01 9.61
CA PHE A 12 -21.49 1.73 8.99
C PHE A 12 -21.99 2.53 7.80
N ASP A 13 -21.70 3.83 7.80
CA ASP A 13 -22.03 4.76 6.73
C ASP A 13 -20.76 5.05 5.91
N ASN A 14 -20.71 4.51 4.69
CA ASN A 14 -19.55 4.69 3.80
C ASN A 14 -19.36 6.14 3.37
N GLU A 15 -20.43 6.91 3.14
CA GLU A 15 -20.29 8.30 2.67
C GLU A 15 -19.76 9.19 3.79
N LYS A 16 -20.27 8.98 5.00
CA LYS A 16 -19.74 9.66 6.18
C LYS A 16 -18.26 9.30 6.40
N TYR A 17 -17.92 8.02 6.36
CA TYR A 17 -16.53 7.56 6.49
C TYR A 17 -15.63 8.20 5.42
N LEU A 18 -16.02 8.17 4.15
CA LEU A 18 -15.23 8.72 3.07
C LEU A 18 -15.01 10.24 3.24
N SER A 19 -16.07 10.98 3.61
CA SER A 19 -15.98 12.42 3.84
C SER A 19 -15.04 12.76 5.01
N GLU A 20 -15.25 12.13 6.17
CA GLU A 20 -14.44 12.38 7.37
C GLU A 20 -13.00 11.94 7.16
N GLN A 21 -12.77 10.75 6.59
CA GLN A 21 -11.43 10.20 6.40
C GLN A 21 -10.62 11.00 5.37
N THR A 22 -11.23 11.42 4.25
CA THR A 22 -10.57 12.31 3.28
C THR A 22 -10.18 13.63 3.94
N LYS A 23 -11.10 14.25 4.69
CA LYS A 23 -10.85 15.51 5.39
C LYS A 23 -9.71 15.37 6.38
N GLU A 24 -9.70 14.32 7.20
CA GLU A 24 -8.67 14.11 8.21
C GLU A 24 -7.29 13.83 7.62
N ILE A 25 -7.20 13.09 6.51
CA ILE A 25 -5.93 12.87 5.80
C ILE A 25 -5.38 14.21 5.27
N LEU A 26 -6.22 15.00 4.59
CA LEU A 26 -5.80 16.29 4.05
C LEU A 26 -5.45 17.31 5.15
N ASN A 27 -6.16 17.28 6.28
CA ASN A 27 -5.82 18.07 7.44
C ASN A 27 -4.49 17.63 8.07
N ARG A 28 -4.19 16.33 8.06
CA ARG A 28 -2.92 15.81 8.58
C ARG A 28 -1.74 16.27 7.75
N VAL A 29 -1.87 16.27 6.43
CA VAL A 29 -0.84 16.76 5.49
C VAL A 29 -0.44 18.20 5.81
N LYS A 30 -1.42 19.07 6.07
CA LYS A 30 -1.19 20.48 6.41
C LYS A 30 -0.41 20.70 7.72
N LYS A 31 -0.35 19.69 8.59
CA LYS A 31 0.40 19.74 9.86
C LYS A 31 1.89 19.40 9.69
N PHE A 32 2.30 18.88 8.53
CA PHE A 32 3.66 18.36 8.29
C PHE A 32 4.24 18.90 6.98
N ASP A 33 4.40 20.22 6.87
CA ASP A 33 5.03 20.89 5.72
C ASP A 33 4.49 20.43 4.35
N ASN A 34 3.20 20.07 4.31
CA ASN A 34 2.48 19.59 3.14
C ASN A 34 3.04 18.30 2.49
N LYS A 35 3.74 17.45 3.26
CA LYS A 35 4.14 16.11 2.80
C LYS A 35 3.81 15.05 3.85
N LEU A 36 3.09 14.01 3.45
CA LEU A 36 2.71 12.89 4.32
C LEU A 36 2.97 11.56 3.63
N TYR A 37 3.81 10.72 4.24
CA TYR A 37 3.89 9.29 3.92
C TYR A 37 2.97 8.54 4.87
N LEU A 38 1.94 7.88 4.32
CA LEU A 38 0.87 7.25 5.07
C LEU A 38 0.83 5.75 4.78
N GLU A 39 1.15 4.95 5.80
CA GLU A 39 1.05 3.50 5.73
C GLU A 39 -0.43 3.06 5.65
N PHE A 40 -0.78 2.33 4.61
CA PHE A 40 -2.08 1.70 4.43
C PHE A 40 -1.98 0.22 4.79
N GLY A 41 -2.16 -0.07 6.08
CA GLY A 41 -2.17 -1.43 6.58
C GLY A 41 -3.37 -2.26 6.10
N GLY A 42 -3.12 -3.56 5.93
CA GLY A 42 -4.14 -4.56 5.62
C GLY A 42 -4.58 -4.57 4.16
N LYS A 43 -5.78 -5.13 3.90
CA LYS A 43 -6.30 -5.20 2.53
C LYS A 43 -6.83 -3.83 2.10
N ILE A 44 -6.39 -3.35 0.94
CA ILE A 44 -6.93 -2.14 0.29
C ILE A 44 -8.20 -2.46 -0.50
N CYS A 45 -8.20 -3.59 -1.21
CA CYS A 45 -9.36 -4.11 -1.94
C CYS A 45 -9.92 -5.36 -1.28
N PHE A 46 -11.22 -5.61 -1.47
CA PHE A 46 -11.89 -6.84 -1.03
C PHE A 46 -11.73 -7.16 0.47
N ASP A 47 -11.88 -6.15 1.33
CA ASP A 47 -11.84 -6.32 2.78
C ASP A 47 -13.17 -6.91 3.30
N TYR A 48 -13.39 -8.19 2.95
CA TYR A 48 -14.54 -8.95 3.39
C TYR A 48 -14.54 -9.23 4.90
N HIS A 49 -13.40 -9.09 5.58
CA HIS A 49 -13.37 -9.19 7.03
C HIS A 49 -14.11 -8.00 7.63
N ALA A 50 -13.72 -6.77 7.29
CA ALA A 50 -14.40 -5.56 7.73
C ALA A 50 -15.88 -5.55 7.33
N ALA A 51 -16.22 -5.97 6.10
CA ALA A 51 -17.62 -6.03 5.65
C ALA A 51 -18.52 -7.02 6.43
N ARG A 52 -17.93 -8.08 7.02
CA ARG A 52 -18.65 -8.99 7.92
C ARG A 52 -18.82 -8.39 9.31
N VAL A 53 -17.80 -7.70 9.82
CA VAL A 53 -17.75 -7.14 11.17
C VAL A 53 -18.57 -5.84 11.28
N LEU A 54 -18.59 -5.02 10.23
CA LEU A 54 -19.23 -3.71 10.18
C LEU A 54 -20.40 -3.74 9.19
N PRO A 55 -21.64 -4.06 9.61
CA PRO A 55 -22.81 -4.06 8.75
C PRO A 55 -22.98 -2.73 8.00
N GLY A 56 -22.84 -2.77 6.67
CA GLY A 56 -22.88 -1.60 5.79
C GLY A 56 -21.54 -1.24 5.17
N TYR A 57 -20.42 -1.71 5.72
CA TYR A 57 -19.09 -1.46 5.17
C TYR A 57 -18.92 -2.08 3.78
N ASP A 58 -18.55 -1.25 2.82
CA ASP A 58 -18.19 -1.65 1.48
C ASP A 58 -16.77 -2.26 1.49
N PRO A 59 -16.57 -3.53 1.05
CA PRO A 59 -15.25 -4.16 0.98
C PRO A 59 -14.19 -3.35 0.22
N ASN A 60 -14.61 -2.42 -0.64
CA ASN A 60 -13.74 -1.56 -1.44
C ASN A 60 -13.74 -0.10 -0.98
N VAL A 61 -14.24 0.21 0.22
CA VAL A 61 -14.32 1.61 0.70
C VAL A 61 -12.95 2.30 0.75
N LYS A 62 -11.86 1.56 1.00
CA LYS A 62 -10.49 2.10 0.95
C LYS A 62 -10.07 2.47 -0.48
N MET A 63 -10.47 1.69 -1.49
CA MET A 63 -10.24 2.07 -2.89
C MET A 63 -11.01 3.34 -3.25
N ARG A 64 -12.25 3.48 -2.78
CA ARG A 64 -13.06 4.69 -2.94
C ARG A 64 -12.45 5.90 -2.22
N LEU A 65 -11.84 5.68 -1.06
CA LEU A 65 -11.09 6.71 -0.33
C LEU A 65 -9.87 7.18 -1.15
N LEU A 66 -9.10 6.24 -1.69
CA LEU A 66 -7.95 6.56 -2.54
C LEU A 66 -8.39 7.30 -3.82
N GLU A 67 -9.52 6.93 -4.41
CA GLU A 67 -10.09 7.63 -5.57
C GLU A 67 -10.42 9.10 -5.23
N LYS A 68 -11.00 9.37 -4.05
CA LYS A 68 -11.24 10.76 -3.58
C LYS A 68 -9.94 11.54 -3.36
N LEU A 69 -8.84 10.84 -3.09
CA LEU A 69 -7.53 11.44 -2.87
C LEU A 69 -6.66 11.45 -4.14
N LYS A 70 -7.13 10.94 -5.28
CA LYS A 70 -6.28 10.68 -6.47
C LYS A 70 -5.52 11.90 -6.95
N ASP A 71 -6.07 13.11 -6.80
CA ASP A 71 -5.40 14.35 -7.24
C ASP A 71 -4.31 14.81 -6.27
N TYR A 72 -4.35 14.31 -5.02
CA TYR A 72 -3.45 14.66 -3.92
C TYR A 72 -2.54 13.52 -3.48
N ALA A 73 -2.80 12.29 -3.92
CA ALA A 73 -2.11 11.09 -3.49
C ALA A 73 -1.47 10.31 -4.64
N GLU A 74 -0.28 9.78 -4.37
CA GLU A 74 0.38 8.77 -5.19
C GLU A 74 0.69 7.53 -4.36
N ILE A 75 0.82 6.38 -5.03
CA ILE A 75 0.94 5.09 -4.35
C ILE A 75 2.34 4.52 -4.54
N VAL A 76 2.95 4.10 -3.44
CA VAL A 76 4.20 3.34 -3.40
C VAL A 76 3.90 1.96 -2.82
N ILE A 77 4.28 0.91 -3.54
CA ILE A 77 4.08 -0.47 -3.09
C ILE A 77 5.41 -1.01 -2.55
N SER A 78 5.42 -1.47 -1.30
CA SER A 78 6.58 -2.05 -0.64
C SER A 78 6.50 -3.57 -0.66
N VAL A 79 7.53 -4.21 -1.20
CA VAL A 79 7.60 -5.67 -1.34
C VAL A 79 8.89 -6.16 -0.70
N TYR A 80 8.79 -7.14 0.18
CA TYR A 80 9.97 -7.73 0.81
C TYR A 80 10.72 -8.62 -0.19
N ALA A 81 11.97 -8.28 -0.51
CA ALA A 81 12.75 -8.97 -1.54
C ALA A 81 12.90 -10.49 -1.28
N LYS A 82 13.04 -10.88 -0.01
CA LYS A 82 13.19 -12.30 0.37
C LYS A 82 11.90 -13.10 0.19
N ASP A 83 10.73 -12.49 0.34
CA ASP A 83 9.46 -13.17 0.08
C ASP A 83 9.28 -13.48 -1.41
N ILE A 84 9.81 -12.61 -2.29
CA ILE A 84 9.89 -12.88 -3.73
C ILE A 84 10.89 -13.99 -4.02
N GLU A 85 12.07 -13.95 -3.40
CA GLU A 85 13.09 -14.99 -3.57
C GLU A 85 12.60 -16.37 -3.15
N GLN A 86 11.84 -16.45 -2.06
CA GLN A 86 11.29 -17.70 -1.55
C GLN A 86 10.03 -18.18 -2.28
N GLY A 87 9.51 -17.40 -3.23
CA GLY A 87 8.22 -17.68 -3.86
C GLY A 87 7.09 -17.77 -2.83
N ARG A 88 7.14 -16.92 -1.79
CA ARG A 88 6.18 -16.97 -0.68
C ARG A 88 4.77 -16.77 -1.22
N VAL A 89 3.85 -17.64 -0.80
CA VAL A 89 2.44 -17.58 -1.18
C VAL A 89 1.67 -16.71 -0.20
N ARG A 90 0.82 -15.83 -0.73
CA ARG A 90 -0.09 -14.99 0.04
C ARG A 90 -1.37 -15.78 0.33
N GLY A 91 -1.64 -16.04 1.61
CA GLY A 91 -2.69 -16.99 2.01
C GLY A 91 -4.13 -16.59 1.66
N ASP A 92 -4.38 -15.32 1.32
CA ASP A 92 -5.70 -14.84 0.90
C ASP A 92 -6.01 -15.11 -0.58
N TYR A 93 -5.00 -15.13 -1.45
CA TYR A 93 -5.18 -15.33 -2.89
C TYR A 93 -4.61 -16.64 -3.42
N GLY A 94 -3.77 -17.34 -2.64
CA GLY A 94 -3.10 -18.56 -3.08
C GLY A 94 -2.06 -18.33 -4.18
N ILE A 95 -1.65 -17.09 -4.42
CA ILE A 95 -0.62 -16.71 -5.40
C ILE A 95 0.62 -16.14 -4.68
N THR A 96 1.75 -16.17 -5.37
CA THR A 96 3.02 -15.65 -4.86
C THR A 96 3.01 -14.12 -4.72
N TYR A 97 3.86 -13.57 -3.85
CA TYR A 97 3.91 -12.12 -3.60
C TYR A 97 4.21 -11.27 -4.85
N ASP A 98 4.98 -11.78 -5.81
CA ASP A 98 5.25 -11.10 -7.08
C ASP A 98 3.98 -10.99 -7.94
N LEU A 99 3.20 -12.07 -8.03
CA LEU A 99 1.91 -12.07 -8.72
C LEU A 99 0.87 -11.22 -7.98
N ALA A 100 0.84 -11.27 -6.65
CA ALA A 100 -0.05 -10.43 -5.84
C ALA A 100 0.25 -8.93 -6.03
N THR A 101 1.54 -8.57 -6.15
CA THR A 101 1.96 -7.19 -6.42
C THR A 101 1.50 -6.73 -7.80
N LEU A 102 1.70 -7.54 -8.84
CA LEU A 102 1.24 -7.22 -10.20
C LEU A 102 -0.28 -7.07 -10.25
N LYS A 103 -1.00 -8.00 -9.59
CA LYS A 103 -2.46 -7.92 -9.49
C LYS A 103 -2.89 -6.62 -8.78
N LEU A 104 -2.23 -6.22 -7.70
CA LEU A 104 -2.54 -4.98 -7.01
C LEU A 104 -2.34 -3.76 -7.92
N ILE A 105 -1.25 -3.73 -8.71
CA ILE A 105 -1.00 -2.67 -9.69
C ILE A 105 -2.14 -2.60 -10.72
N ASP A 106 -2.56 -3.75 -11.26
CA ASP A 106 -3.65 -3.82 -12.23
C ASP A 106 -4.99 -3.38 -11.62
N ASP A 107 -5.28 -3.83 -10.39
CA ASP A 107 -6.47 -3.42 -9.64
C ASP A 107 -6.47 -1.89 -9.40
N LEU A 108 -5.34 -1.30 -8.96
CA LEU A 108 -5.21 0.15 -8.77
C LEU A 108 -5.40 0.92 -10.08
N LYS A 109 -4.80 0.44 -11.17
CA LYS A 109 -4.94 1.03 -12.50
C LYS A 109 -6.40 1.02 -12.99
N ALA A 110 -7.14 -0.06 -12.74
CA ALA A 110 -8.56 -0.14 -13.07
C ALA A 110 -9.41 0.92 -12.34
N TRP A 111 -8.96 1.36 -11.16
CA TRP A 111 -9.56 2.46 -10.39
C TRP A 111 -8.97 3.84 -10.72
N LYS A 112 -8.15 3.94 -11.77
CA LYS A 112 -7.45 5.18 -12.18
C LYS A 112 -6.55 5.73 -11.07
N LEU A 113 -5.96 4.83 -10.27
CA LEU A 113 -4.98 5.15 -9.24
C LEU A 113 -3.59 4.78 -9.74
N ASP A 114 -2.74 5.79 -9.89
CA ASP A 114 -1.39 5.60 -10.38
C ASP A 114 -0.43 5.13 -9.28
N VAL A 115 0.36 4.11 -9.60
CA VAL A 115 1.48 3.65 -8.78
C VAL A 115 2.72 4.44 -9.19
N ALA A 116 3.26 5.23 -8.28
CA ALA A 116 4.48 6.00 -8.48
C ALA A 116 5.72 5.10 -8.55
N ALA A 117 5.79 4.10 -7.66
CA ALA A 117 6.91 3.18 -7.60
C ALA A 117 6.60 1.88 -6.84
N VAL A 118 7.43 0.87 -7.08
CA VAL A 118 7.58 -0.31 -6.23
C VAL A 118 8.92 -0.23 -5.50
N VAL A 119 8.96 -0.59 -4.23
CA VAL A 119 10.17 -0.65 -3.40
C VAL A 119 10.44 -2.09 -3.03
N LEU A 120 11.58 -2.63 -3.46
CA LEU A 120 12.09 -3.89 -2.96
C LEU A 120 12.83 -3.64 -1.65
N THR A 121 12.18 -3.96 -0.53
CA THR A 121 12.72 -3.72 0.81
C THR A 121 13.67 -4.84 1.23
N ARG A 122 14.65 -4.46 2.06
CA ARG A 122 15.71 -5.35 2.58
C ARG A 122 16.41 -6.15 1.48
N PHE A 123 16.57 -5.53 0.32
CA PHE A 123 17.17 -6.12 -0.87
C PHE A 123 18.65 -6.42 -0.65
N SER A 124 19.07 -7.61 -1.08
CA SER A 124 20.43 -8.14 -0.94
C SER A 124 20.87 -8.95 -2.17
N ASN A 125 20.51 -8.47 -3.38
CA ASN A 125 20.85 -9.07 -4.68
C ASN A 125 20.21 -10.45 -4.95
N GLU A 126 19.03 -10.70 -4.40
CA GLU A 126 18.26 -11.90 -4.63
C GLU A 126 17.94 -12.08 -6.15
N PRO A 127 18.31 -13.21 -6.78
CA PRO A 127 18.13 -13.42 -8.22
C PRO A 127 16.67 -13.31 -8.70
N ALA A 128 15.70 -13.84 -7.96
CA ALA A 128 14.29 -13.74 -8.32
C ALA A 128 13.77 -12.32 -8.14
N ALA A 129 14.19 -11.60 -7.09
CA ALA A 129 13.84 -10.20 -6.90
C ALA A 129 14.39 -9.31 -8.04
N LEU A 130 15.61 -9.60 -8.53
CA LEU A 130 16.17 -8.94 -9.72
C LEU A 130 15.36 -9.23 -11.00
N LYS A 131 14.91 -10.47 -11.19
CA LYS A 131 14.03 -10.83 -12.32
C LYS A 131 12.70 -10.09 -12.22
N PHE A 132 12.13 -10.01 -11.02
CA PHE A 132 10.88 -9.31 -10.75
C PHE A 132 11.01 -7.80 -10.99
N LYS A 133 12.08 -7.17 -10.50
CA LYS A 133 12.44 -5.78 -10.82
C LYS A 133 12.45 -5.53 -12.33
N ARG A 134 13.18 -6.34 -13.11
CA ARG A 134 13.25 -6.20 -14.57
C ARG A 134 11.88 -6.40 -15.26
N ARG A 135 10.97 -7.16 -14.66
CA ARG A 135 9.61 -7.35 -15.17
C ARG A 135 8.78 -6.09 -14.94
N LEU A 136 8.81 -5.52 -13.73
CA LEU A 136 8.13 -4.26 -13.39
C LEU A 136 8.62 -3.10 -14.25
N GLU A 137 9.94 -2.97 -14.45
CA GLU A 137 10.52 -1.90 -15.28
C GLU A 137 10.10 -2.01 -16.75
N ARG A 138 9.97 -3.23 -17.28
CA ARG A 138 9.42 -3.46 -18.64
C ARG A 138 7.95 -3.06 -18.77
N LEU A 139 7.21 -3.02 -17.67
CA LEU A 139 5.83 -2.50 -17.62
C LEU A 139 5.78 -0.99 -17.39
N GLY A 140 6.93 -0.30 -17.39
CA GLY A 140 7.03 1.14 -17.17
C GLY A 140 6.96 1.56 -15.70
N ILE A 141 7.09 0.63 -14.76
CA ILE A 141 6.98 0.90 -13.32
C ILE A 141 8.38 1.18 -12.76
N LYS A 142 8.54 2.31 -12.06
CA LYS A 142 9.79 2.63 -11.36
C LYS A 142 9.99 1.68 -10.18
N VAL A 143 11.20 1.15 -10.02
CA VAL A 143 11.54 0.24 -8.93
C VAL A 143 12.76 0.73 -8.15
N TYR A 144 12.59 0.94 -6.86
CA TYR A 144 13.66 1.32 -5.93
C TYR A 144 14.09 0.10 -5.11
N LYS A 145 15.33 0.12 -4.63
CA LYS A 145 15.87 -0.92 -3.75
C LYS A 145 16.23 -0.29 -2.42
N HIS A 146 15.63 -0.79 -1.35
CA HIS A 146 16.03 -0.41 0.00
C HIS A 146 16.76 -1.58 0.63
N VAL A 147 17.93 -1.33 1.21
CA VAL A 147 18.78 -2.37 1.78
C VAL A 147 18.38 -2.70 3.22
N LYS A 148 18.88 -3.83 3.73
CA LYS A 148 18.82 -4.10 5.17
C LYS A 148 19.71 -3.08 5.90
N ILE A 149 19.13 -2.36 6.85
CA ILE A 149 19.86 -1.51 7.79
C ILE A 149 20.27 -2.36 8.99
N GLU A 150 21.56 -2.39 9.29
CA GLU A 150 22.10 -3.09 10.45
C GLU A 150 21.76 -2.33 11.75
N GLY A 151 21.47 -3.05 12.82
CA GLY A 151 21.09 -2.45 14.11
C GLY A 151 19.64 -1.96 14.19
N TYR A 152 18.86 -2.03 13.11
CA TYR A 152 17.44 -1.63 13.13
C TYR A 152 16.59 -2.57 14.01
N PRO A 153 15.73 -2.06 14.92
CA PRO A 153 15.39 -0.64 15.14
C PRO A 153 16.15 0.05 16.30
N HIS A 154 17.18 -0.58 16.87
CA HIS A 154 17.79 -0.17 18.15
C HIS A 154 18.93 0.84 18.03
N ASP A 155 19.72 0.78 16.95
CA ASP A 155 20.88 1.65 16.74
C ASP A 155 20.47 2.93 16.00
N VAL A 156 19.88 3.88 16.73
CA VAL A 156 19.28 5.10 16.14
C VAL A 156 20.31 5.92 15.38
N GLU A 157 21.51 6.11 15.94
CA GLU A 157 22.57 6.91 15.31
C GLU A 157 22.95 6.35 13.94
N LYS A 158 23.12 5.02 13.84
CA LYS A 158 23.39 4.38 12.56
C LYS A 158 22.20 4.47 11.62
N ILE A 159 20.97 4.32 12.12
CA ILE A 159 19.76 4.35 11.29
C ILE A 159 19.58 5.71 10.60
N VAL A 160 19.77 6.83 11.33
CA VAL A 160 19.65 8.19 10.78
C VAL A 160 20.97 8.72 10.17
N SER A 161 21.82 7.84 9.65
CA SER A 161 23.09 8.19 9.03
C SER A 161 23.15 7.87 7.53
N SER A 162 24.27 8.23 6.88
CA SER A 162 24.62 7.79 5.53
C SER A 162 24.70 6.27 5.40
N ASP A 163 25.03 5.55 6.47
CA ASP A 163 25.14 4.09 6.52
C ASP A 163 23.81 3.40 6.87
N GLY A 164 22.80 4.17 7.28
CA GLY A 164 21.43 3.74 7.51
C GLY A 164 20.51 4.15 6.37
N TYR A 165 19.61 5.09 6.63
CA TYR A 165 18.67 5.59 5.62
C TYR A 165 19.36 6.21 4.39
N GLY A 166 20.56 6.79 4.53
CA GLY A 166 21.29 7.38 3.40
C GLY A 166 21.76 6.38 2.34
N ARG A 167 21.74 5.07 2.64
CA ARG A 167 22.01 4.01 1.65
C ARG A 167 20.84 3.73 0.72
N ASN A 168 19.65 4.17 1.09
CA ASN A 168 18.44 3.93 0.35
C ASN A 168 18.20 5.06 -0.64
N ASP A 169 17.92 4.70 -1.89
CA ASP A 169 17.52 5.67 -2.90
C ASP A 169 16.25 6.42 -2.44
N TYR A 170 16.28 7.74 -2.58
CA TYR A 170 15.12 8.58 -2.31
C TYR A 170 14.05 8.35 -3.38
N ILE A 171 12.83 8.08 -2.93
CA ILE A 171 11.70 7.84 -3.82
C ILE A 171 11.09 9.20 -4.17
N GLU A 172 11.36 9.64 -5.40
CA GLU A 172 10.83 10.90 -5.91
C GLU A 172 9.32 10.83 -6.07
N THR A 173 8.62 11.67 -5.31
CA THR A 173 7.16 11.75 -5.26
C THR A 173 6.72 13.21 -5.40
N LYS A 174 5.69 13.47 -6.21
CA LYS A 174 5.24 14.83 -6.60
C LYS A 174 4.04 15.34 -5.81
N LYS A 175 3.21 14.43 -5.32
CA LYS A 175 1.95 14.72 -4.64
C LYS A 175 2.18 14.84 -3.12
N PRO A 176 1.34 15.62 -2.42
CA PRO A 176 1.53 15.87 -1.00
C PRO A 176 1.26 14.64 -0.12
N VAL A 177 0.47 13.68 -0.59
CA VAL A 177 0.22 12.41 0.09
C VAL A 177 0.90 11.27 -0.66
N VAL A 178 1.68 10.46 0.04
CA VAL A 178 2.26 9.22 -0.48
C VAL A 178 1.67 8.06 0.31
N ILE A 179 0.85 7.25 -0.33
CA ILE A 179 0.29 6.05 0.26
C ILE A 179 1.32 4.94 0.13
N VAL A 180 1.71 4.35 1.25
CA VAL A 180 2.66 3.23 1.29
C VAL A 180 1.89 1.96 1.67
N THR A 181 1.93 0.94 0.81
CA THR A 181 1.20 -0.33 1.02
C THR A 181 2.03 -1.55 0.68
#